data_AF-A0A432U3T6-F1
#
_entry.id   AF-A0A432U3T6-F1
#
_cell.length_a   1.000
_cell.length_b   1.000
_cell.length_c   1.000
_cell.angle_alpha   90.00
_cell.angle_beta   90.00
_cell.angle_gamma   90.00
#
_symmetry.space_group_name_H-M   'P 1'
#
loop_
_entity.id
_entity.type
_entity.pdbx_description
1 polymer ?
#
loop_
_entity_poly.entity_id
_entity_poly.type
_entity_poly.pdbx_seq_one_letter_code
_entity_poly.pdbx_strand_id
1 'polypeptide(L)' 'GIRVGTPAATTRGFSESECTDLASWMCDICDDLDNQSVIDAVKAKVTDLCAKHPVYK' A
#
# COMPACT_ATOMS: atom_id res chain seq x y z
N GLY A 1 -13.08 4.13 -12.59
CA GLY A 1 -12.79 3.03 -11.64
C GLY A 1 -11.34 2.61 -11.78
N ILE A 2 -10.74 2.08 -10.71
CA ILE A 2 -9.34 1.64 -10.69
C ILE A 2 -9.31 0.10 -10.69
N ARG A 3 -8.42 -0.50 -11.47
CA ARG A 3 -8.19 -1.96 -11.46
C ARG A 3 -6.99 -2.28 -10.58
N VAL A 4 -7.17 -3.18 -9.63
CA VAL A 4 -6.13 -3.61 -8.67
C VAL A 4 -5.67 -5.02 -9.00
N GLY A 5 -4.36 -5.29 -8.91
CA GLY A 5 -3.79 -6.62 -9.14
C GLY A 5 -2.67 -6.92 -8.16
N THR A 6 -2.68 -8.13 -7.59
CA THR A 6 -1.71 -8.62 -6.61
C THR A 6 -0.42 -9.27 -7.15
N PRO A 7 -0.24 -9.65 -8.45
CA PRO A 7 0.97 -10.35 -8.88
C PRO A 7 2.29 -9.65 -8.54
N ALA A 8 2.35 -8.32 -8.65
CA ALA A 8 3.54 -7.56 -8.31
C ALA A 8 3.80 -7.54 -6.79
N ALA A 9 2.74 -7.43 -5.99
CA ALA A 9 2.81 -7.43 -4.53
C ALA A 9 3.26 -8.80 -3.98
N THR A 10 2.76 -9.90 -4.53
CA THR A 10 3.16 -11.24 -4.13
C THR A 10 4.58 -11.58 -4.61
N THR A 11 4.97 -11.16 -5.82
CA THR A 11 6.33 -11.36 -6.34
C THR A 11 7.40 -10.72 -5.44
N ARG A 12 7.10 -9.55 -4.86
CA ARG A 12 8.00 -8.87 -3.91
C ARG A 12 7.92 -9.41 -2.48
N GLY A 13 7.04 -10.38 -2.21
CA GLY A 13 6.93 -11.07 -0.92
C GLY A 13 5.89 -10.51 0.06
N PHE A 14 4.86 -9.79 -0.41
CA PHE A 14 3.71 -9.45 0.45
C PHE A 14 2.85 -10.69 0.70
N SER A 15 2.34 -10.84 1.93
CA SER A 15 1.33 -11.83 2.32
C SER A 15 -0.07 -11.21 2.35
N GLU A 16 -1.06 -12.00 2.78
CA GLU A 16 -2.43 -11.57 2.98
C GLU A 16 -2.55 -10.42 3.98
N SER A 17 -1.68 -10.38 5.00
CA SER A 17 -1.68 -9.31 6.01
C SER A 17 -1.32 -7.97 5.37
N GLU A 18 -0.20 -7.91 4.65
CA GLU A 18 0.25 -6.68 3.98
C GLU A 18 -0.75 -6.23 2.89
N CYS A 19 -1.38 -7.19 2.20
CA CYS A 19 -2.40 -6.86 1.20
C CYS A 19 -3.68 -6.30 1.84
N THR A 20 -4.06 -6.77 3.03
CA THR A 20 -5.19 -6.25 3.79
C THR A 20 -4.93 -4.82 4.23
N ASP A 21 -3.74 -4.55 4.78
CA ASP A 21 -3.31 -3.22 5.19
C ASP A 21 -3.29 -2.25 3.98
N LEU A 22 -2.74 -2.70 2.84
CA LEU A 22 -2.71 -1.91 1.61
C LEU A 22 -4.12 -1.54 1.14
N ALA A 23 -5.05 -2.49 1.14
CA ALA A 23 -6.44 -2.25 0.76
C ALA A 23 -7.12 -1.25 1.71
N SER A 24 -6.88 -1.35 3.02
CA SER A 24 -7.38 -0.38 4.00
C SER A 24 -6.87 1.02 3.70
N TRP A 25 -5.57 1.18 3.44
CA TRP A 25 -4.99 2.50 3.14
C TRP A 25 -5.49 3.07 1.81
N MET A 26 -5.80 2.21 0.84
CA MET A 26 -6.44 2.64 -0.39
C MET A 26 -7.83 3.22 -0.11
N CYS A 27 -8.62 2.59 0.76
CA CYS A 27 -9.92 3.11 1.19
C CYS A 27 -9.78 4.42 1.97
N ASP A 28 -8.83 4.52 2.90
CA ASP A 28 -8.59 5.74 3.69
C ASP A 28 -8.33 6.96 2.78
N ILE A 29 -7.60 6.78 1.68
CA ILE A 29 -7.37 7.85 0.68
C ILE A 29 -8.61 8.09 -0.17
N CYS A 30 -9.33 7.04 -0.58
CA CYS A 30 -10.53 7.19 -1.40
C CYS A 30 -11.66 7.96 -0.67
N ASP A 31 -11.75 7.82 0.65
CA ASP A 31 -12.76 8.49 1.46
C ASP A 31 -12.53 10.00 1.58
N ASP A 32 -11.28 10.46 1.48
CA ASP A 32 -10.90 11.88 1.54
C ASP A 32 -9.65 12.19 0.71
N LEU A 33 -9.85 12.38 -0.59
CA LEU A 33 -8.78 12.48 -1.60
C LEU A 33 -7.88 13.72 -1.45
N ASP A 34 -8.36 14.78 -0.80
CA ASP A 34 -7.62 16.04 -0.65
C ASP A 34 -6.94 16.16 0.73
N ASN A 35 -7.05 15.12 1.57
CA ASN A 35 -6.49 15.13 2.91
C ASN A 35 -5.01 14.80 2.91
N GLN A 36 -4.20 15.85 2.84
CA GLN A 36 -2.74 15.73 2.82
C GLN A 36 -2.19 14.96 4.03
N SER A 37 -2.82 15.08 5.20
CA SER A 37 -2.37 14.36 6.40
C SER A 37 -2.54 12.85 6.26
N VAL A 38 -3.65 12.39 5.68
CA VAL A 38 -3.89 10.96 5.42
C VAL A 38 -2.93 10.44 4.37
N ILE A 39 -2.73 11.19 3.28
CA ILE A 39 -1.80 10.85 2.21
C ILE A 39 -0.37 10.69 2.75
N ASP A 40 0.10 11.64 3.55
CA ASP A 40 1.45 11.62 4.12
C ASP A 40 1.64 10.45 5.10
N ALA A 41 0.63 10.17 5.92
CA ALA A 41 0.63 9.02 6.83
C ALA A 41 0.68 7.69 6.06
N VAL A 42 -0.16 7.52 5.03
CA VAL A 42 -0.16 6.31 4.18
C VAL A 42 1.17 6.17 3.45
N LYS A 43 1.73 7.26 2.90
CA LYS A 43 3.03 7.25 2.24
C LYS A 43 4.14 6.75 3.17
N ALA A 44 4.17 7.19 4.42
CA ALA A 44 5.13 6.72 5.42
C ALA A 44 4.99 5.21 5.67
N LYS A 45 3.76 4.71 5.87
CA LYS A 45 3.47 3.28 6.06
C LYS A 45 3.90 2.44 4.86
N VAL A 46 3.56 2.87 3.64
CA VAL A 46 3.93 2.17 2.39
C VAL A 46 5.44 2.15 2.19
N THR A 47 6.15 3.23 2.54
CA THR A 47 7.61 3.30 2.41
C THR A 47 8.30 2.29 3.35
N ASP A 48 7.87 2.23 4.61
CA ASP A 48 8.37 1.24 5.58
C ASP A 48 8.09 -0.20 5.12
N LEU A 49 6.86 -0.46 4.65
CA LEU A 49 6.50 -1.76 4.09
C LEU A 49 7.38 -2.14 2.89
N CYS A 50 7.63 -1.19 1.98
CA CYS A 50 8.46 -1.45 0.82
C CYS A 50 9.93 -1.75 1.18
N ALA A 51 10.46 -1.12 2.23
CA ALA A 51 11.81 -1.36 2.72
C ALA A 51 11.98 -2.78 3.29
N LYS A 52 10.94 -3.32 3.93
CA LYS A 52 10.91 -4.71 4.44
C LYS A 52 10.89 -5.76 3.33
N HIS A 53 10.36 -5.39 2.15
CA HIS A 53 10.16 -6.27 1.00
C HIS A 53 10.85 -5.71 -0.26
N PRO A 54 12.20 -5.74 -0.32
CA PRO A 54 12.95 -5.26 -1.48
C PRO A 54 12.74 -6.19 -2.69
N VAL A 55 12.63 -5.59 -3.88
CA VAL A 55 12.32 -6.32 -5.12
C VAL A 55 13.54 -7.06 -5.70
N TYR A 56 14.73 -6.45 -5.60
CA TYR A 56 15.99 -7.01 -6.10
C TYR A 56 17.06 -6.93 -5.01
N LYS A 57 17.95 -7.92 -4.97
CA LYS A 57 19.11 -7.99 -4.07
C LYS A 57 20.37 -8.18 -4.89
#